data_AF-Q6A644-F1
#
_entry.id   AF-Q6A644-F1
#
_cell.length_a   1.000
_cell.length_b   1.000
_cell.length_c   1.000
_cell.angle_alpha   90.00
_cell.angle_beta   90.00
_cell.angle_gamma   90.00
#
_symmetry.space_group_name_H-M   'P 1'
#
loop_
_entity.id
_entity.type
_entity.pdbx_description
1 polymer ?
#
loop_
_entity_poly.entity_id
_entity_poly.type
_entity_poly.pdbx_seq_one_letter_code
_entity_poly.pdbx_strand_id
1 'polypeptide(L)'
;MTLITRRSVLGAAVLTAAVPVVADHDRAIAADADIDLAGWTLLGVGDEFTDPTHSSAQWHRGLWYPHSGSGLFRDANVSFSGGQLHLAARAEQVDSFSYTFGAVESVFDVPGLCTYVEVRAKALPSAARVLSAIWMQSSALDGGPSLLTGAEPNPELDVEETFDYTKMNIATHVWPDNTEVTHRRFGGHAYPVGVDISRDYHTYGVERRDGQLRFYFDRHLAWETKPGDPSLWRMSRHMVLSLEGHLGAPVVHRLPASFDIDYVRAWYAPNPALEPGDYRLTSADGRFLAFHDGVPTLQAQPQTWCVVRHDDCTYSLSTPGGAVLGLDAEVGKHEVVVGSGRRTTSDTEGSLNRWHLLANGAGRTLHSKFTGLPIVVADSRVVEGSDLATAAVWTLTTTIPSPLPGPSATSIPVPSTPARSTSAAADAAPSRPGLPRTPLPRTGV
;
A
#
# COMPACT_ATOMS: atom_id res chain seq x y z
N MET A 1 53.17 5.85 -62.08
CA MET A 1 52.74 6.45 -60.81
C MET A 1 51.40 5.84 -60.43
N THR A 2 51.46 4.62 -59.90
CA THR A 2 50.32 3.80 -59.46
C THR A 2 50.95 2.64 -58.69
N LEU A 3 50.68 2.51 -57.40
CA LEU A 3 51.05 1.30 -56.66
C LEU A 3 49.77 0.69 -56.11
N ILE A 4 49.31 -0.31 -56.86
CA ILE A 4 48.25 -1.24 -56.49
C ILE A 4 48.87 -2.32 -55.61
N THR A 5 48.25 -2.45 -54.44
CA THR A 5 48.13 -3.57 -53.51
C THR A 5 48.76 -4.93 -53.89
N ARG A 6 49.50 -5.51 -52.93
CA ARG A 6 49.86 -6.94 -52.91
C ARG A 6 49.12 -7.71 -51.80
N ARG A 7 48.37 -8.67 -52.32
CA ARG A 7 47.86 -9.95 -51.80
C ARG A 7 48.53 -10.64 -50.60
N SER A 8 47.65 -11.27 -49.81
CA SER A 8 47.72 -12.57 -49.12
C SER A 8 48.69 -12.70 -47.94
N VAL A 9 48.32 -13.31 -46.79
CA VAL A 9 47.97 -14.73 -46.62
C VAL A 9 47.13 -14.94 -45.34
N LEU A 10 46.16 -15.85 -45.42
CA LEU A 10 45.36 -16.41 -44.33
C LEU A 10 46.23 -17.21 -43.32
N GLY A 11 45.98 -16.99 -42.03
CA GLY A 11 46.26 -17.95 -40.95
C GLY A 11 45.01 -18.07 -40.10
N ALA A 12 44.35 -19.23 -40.16
CA ALA A 12 43.10 -19.52 -39.47
C ALA A 12 43.34 -19.74 -37.97
N ALA A 13 42.60 -19.00 -37.14
CA ALA A 13 42.28 -19.41 -35.77
C ALA A 13 40.77 -19.61 -35.71
N VAL A 14 40.37 -20.87 -35.50
CA VAL A 14 38.98 -21.25 -35.23
C VAL A 14 38.63 -20.74 -33.84
N LEU A 15 37.94 -19.60 -33.77
CA LEU A 15 37.15 -19.22 -32.62
C LEU A 15 35.81 -19.93 -32.75
N THR A 16 35.60 -20.97 -31.95
CA THR A 16 34.26 -21.47 -31.64
C THR A 16 33.52 -20.34 -30.95
N ALA A 17 32.72 -19.60 -31.73
CA ALA A 17 31.74 -18.68 -31.20
C ALA A 17 30.74 -19.51 -30.40
N ALA A 18 30.88 -19.50 -29.08
CA ALA A 18 29.79 -19.84 -28.20
C ALA A 18 28.68 -18.83 -28.50
N VAL A 19 27.64 -19.29 -29.18
CA VAL A 19 26.37 -18.56 -29.27
C VAL A 19 25.93 -18.36 -27.83
N PRO A 20 25.80 -17.11 -27.33
CA PRO A 20 25.16 -16.92 -26.04
C PRO A 20 23.73 -17.42 -26.25
N VAL A 21 23.39 -18.49 -25.53
CA VAL A 21 22.00 -18.85 -25.28
C VAL A 21 21.43 -17.65 -24.55
N VAL A 22 20.80 -16.75 -25.29
CA VAL A 22 19.88 -15.77 -24.73
C VAL A 22 18.86 -16.64 -24.00
N ALA A 23 18.87 -16.57 -22.67
CA ALA A 23 17.80 -17.12 -21.89
C ALA A 23 16.52 -16.48 -22.40
N ASP A 24 15.72 -17.31 -23.07
CA ASP A 24 14.35 -17.03 -23.48
C ASP A 24 13.65 -16.55 -22.21
N HIS A 25 13.38 -15.24 -22.12
CA HIS A 25 12.57 -14.73 -21.02
C HIS A 25 11.17 -15.25 -21.29
N ASP A 26 10.75 -16.20 -20.46
CA ASP A 26 9.56 -17.02 -20.68
C ASP A 26 8.36 -16.20 -21.20
N ARG A 27 7.80 -16.74 -22.28
CA ARG A 27 6.65 -16.25 -23.00
C ARG A 27 5.43 -16.03 -22.08
N ALA A 28 4.73 -14.94 -22.40
CA ALA A 28 3.36 -14.58 -22.02
C ALA A 28 2.47 -15.73 -21.53
N ILE A 29 1.95 -15.56 -20.31
CA ILE A 29 0.77 -16.29 -19.85
C ILE A 29 -0.46 -15.53 -20.36
N ALA A 30 -1.33 -16.24 -21.08
CA ALA A 30 -2.63 -15.76 -21.51
C ALA A 30 -3.76 -16.57 -20.85
N ALA A 31 -4.88 -15.87 -20.60
CA ALA A 31 -6.27 -16.33 -20.39
C ALA A 31 -6.90 -16.21 -18.99
N ASP A 32 -6.15 -15.94 -17.92
CA ASP A 32 -6.66 -15.56 -16.58
C ASP A 32 -5.89 -14.33 -16.02
N ALA A 33 -5.59 -13.37 -16.90
CA ALA A 33 -4.67 -12.26 -16.64
C ALA A 33 -5.33 -11.04 -15.98
N ASP A 34 -6.62 -11.08 -15.74
CA ASP A 34 -7.32 -9.96 -15.10
C ASP A 34 -7.30 -10.14 -13.59
N ILE A 35 -7.20 -9.04 -12.84
CA ILE A 35 -7.34 -9.14 -11.40
C ILE A 35 -8.81 -9.34 -11.01
N ASP A 36 -9.10 -10.52 -10.45
CA ASP A 36 -10.35 -10.78 -9.75
C ASP A 36 -10.21 -10.41 -8.27
N LEU A 37 -10.99 -9.42 -7.85
CA LEU A 37 -11.02 -8.95 -6.47
C LEU A 37 -11.96 -9.79 -5.58
N ALA A 38 -12.57 -10.86 -6.10
CA ALA A 38 -13.32 -11.80 -5.29
C ALA A 38 -12.43 -12.40 -4.18
N GLY A 39 -12.91 -12.27 -2.93
CA GLY A 39 -12.18 -12.72 -1.74
C GLY A 39 -11.10 -11.77 -1.23
N TRP A 40 -10.75 -10.72 -1.99
CA TRP A 40 -9.89 -9.65 -1.49
C TRP A 40 -10.66 -8.80 -0.48
N THR A 41 -9.96 -8.32 0.54
CA THR A 41 -10.53 -7.43 1.56
C THR A 41 -10.17 -5.99 1.21
N LEU A 42 -11.15 -5.13 0.95
CA LEU A 42 -10.90 -3.69 0.83
C LEU A 42 -10.30 -3.17 2.14
N LEU A 43 -9.17 -2.47 2.05
CA LEU A 43 -8.53 -1.83 3.18
C LEU A 43 -9.21 -0.50 3.50
N GLY A 44 -9.21 -0.09 4.77
CA GLY A 44 -9.62 1.25 5.18
C GLY A 44 -8.57 2.34 4.93
N VAL A 45 -7.59 2.09 4.05
CA VAL A 45 -6.65 3.09 3.54
C VAL A 45 -6.96 3.39 2.08
N GLY A 46 -6.71 4.63 1.66
CA GLY A 46 -7.18 5.15 0.38
C GLY A 46 -8.12 6.34 0.57
N ASP A 47 -8.76 6.76 -0.52
CA ASP A 47 -9.67 7.88 -0.51
C ASP A 47 -10.65 7.81 -1.70
N GLU A 48 -11.92 8.07 -1.44
CA GLU A 48 -12.98 8.20 -2.46
C GLU A 48 -13.21 9.67 -2.85
N PHE A 49 -12.52 10.60 -2.19
CA PHE A 49 -12.59 12.04 -2.41
C PHE A 49 -14.00 12.67 -2.29
N THR A 50 -14.94 11.96 -1.66
CA THR A 50 -16.32 12.42 -1.44
C THR A 50 -16.45 13.39 -0.26
N ASP A 51 -15.51 13.36 0.69
CA ASP A 51 -15.45 14.28 1.84
C ASP A 51 -14.16 15.10 1.78
N PRO A 52 -14.21 16.36 1.30
CA PRO A 52 -13.05 17.23 1.20
C PRO A 52 -12.31 17.47 2.52
N THR A 53 -12.99 17.41 3.66
CA THR A 53 -12.35 17.58 4.98
C THR A 53 -11.53 16.35 5.34
N HIS A 54 -12.10 15.16 5.12
CA HIS A 54 -11.36 13.91 5.27
C HIS A 54 -10.16 13.86 4.31
N SER A 55 -10.37 14.12 3.02
CA SER A 55 -9.30 14.07 2.02
C SER A 55 -8.19 15.09 2.30
N SER A 56 -8.53 16.29 2.78
CA SER A 56 -7.50 17.27 3.16
C SER A 56 -6.65 16.81 4.37
N ALA A 57 -7.16 15.89 5.20
CA ALA A 57 -6.40 15.30 6.29
C ALA A 57 -5.55 14.10 5.84
N GLN A 58 -5.93 13.43 4.74
CA GLN A 58 -5.25 12.24 4.23
C GLN A 58 -4.12 12.55 3.25
N TRP A 59 -4.06 13.76 2.71
CA TRP A 59 -3.15 14.12 1.63
C TRP A 59 -2.38 15.40 1.94
N HIS A 60 -1.06 15.28 2.05
CA HIS A 60 -0.14 16.41 2.04
C HIS A 60 -0.11 17.04 0.64
N ARG A 61 -0.13 18.37 0.55
CA ARG A 61 -0.09 19.10 -0.72
C ARG A 61 1.34 19.47 -1.07
N GLY A 62 1.73 19.22 -2.32
CA GLY A 62 3.11 19.32 -2.76
C GLY A 62 3.96 18.12 -2.35
N LEU A 63 5.20 18.12 -2.81
CA LEU A 63 6.18 17.05 -2.62
C LEU A 63 7.44 17.59 -1.93
N TRP A 64 8.32 16.70 -1.48
CA TRP A 64 9.61 17.05 -0.85
C TRP A 64 10.56 17.82 -1.78
N TYR A 65 10.34 17.72 -3.10
CA TYR A 65 10.95 18.62 -4.07
C TYR A 65 9.90 19.63 -4.55
N PRO A 66 10.24 20.93 -4.62
CA PRO A 66 9.23 21.99 -4.74
C PRO A 66 8.70 22.20 -6.17
N HIS A 67 9.36 21.64 -7.18
CA HIS A 67 8.99 21.88 -8.58
C HIS A 67 9.40 20.72 -9.48
N SER A 68 8.71 20.59 -10.62
CA SER A 68 9.04 19.64 -11.68
C SER A 68 9.20 20.35 -13.01
N GLY A 69 10.38 20.19 -13.63
CA GLY A 69 10.72 20.90 -14.86
C GLY A 69 10.47 22.41 -14.74
N SER A 70 9.50 22.91 -15.49
CA SER A 70 9.15 24.35 -15.53
C SER A 70 7.97 24.75 -14.63
N GLY A 71 7.41 23.83 -13.84
CA GLY A 71 6.25 24.10 -12.99
C GLY A 71 6.54 23.95 -11.49
N LEU A 72 6.15 24.97 -10.73
CA LEU A 72 6.20 24.99 -9.27
C LEU A 72 4.98 24.27 -8.68
N PHE A 73 5.17 23.40 -7.69
CA PHE A 73 4.03 22.81 -6.98
C PHE A 73 3.34 23.83 -6.08
N ARG A 74 2.00 23.87 -6.11
CA ARG A 74 1.21 24.79 -5.30
C ARG A 74 -0.03 24.13 -4.72
N ASP A 75 -0.28 24.38 -3.44
CA ASP A 75 -1.50 23.96 -2.75
C ASP A 75 -2.79 24.47 -3.41
N ALA A 76 -2.73 25.65 -4.04
CA ALA A 76 -3.85 26.25 -4.76
C ALA A 76 -4.23 25.48 -6.04
N ASN A 77 -3.37 24.56 -6.49
CA ASN A 77 -3.59 23.69 -7.63
C ASN A 77 -4.09 22.30 -7.21
N VAL A 78 -4.44 22.12 -5.93
CA VAL A 78 -5.05 20.92 -5.38
C VAL A 78 -6.44 21.26 -4.86
N SER A 79 -7.46 20.54 -5.33
CA SER A 79 -8.82 20.69 -4.80
C SER A 79 -9.56 19.37 -4.75
N PHE A 80 -10.37 19.18 -3.71
CA PHE A 80 -11.30 18.07 -3.57
C PHE A 80 -12.71 18.56 -3.82
N SER A 81 -13.34 18.14 -4.92
CA SER A 81 -14.69 18.58 -5.27
C SER A 81 -15.38 17.57 -6.19
N GLY A 82 -16.71 17.51 -6.13
CA GLY A 82 -17.47 16.63 -7.02
C GLY A 82 -17.13 15.14 -6.87
N GLY A 83 -16.69 14.72 -5.68
CA GLY A 83 -16.28 13.34 -5.40
C GLY A 83 -14.91 12.98 -5.97
N GLN A 84 -14.04 13.96 -6.23
CA GLN A 84 -12.76 13.75 -6.91
C GLN A 84 -11.66 14.63 -6.34
N LEU A 85 -10.42 14.18 -6.50
CA LEU A 85 -9.22 15.01 -6.40
C LEU A 85 -8.92 15.60 -7.79
N HIS A 86 -8.67 16.90 -7.82
CA HIS A 86 -8.21 17.61 -9.01
C HIS A 86 -6.81 18.18 -8.76
N LEU A 87 -5.86 17.80 -9.61
CA LEU A 87 -4.54 18.39 -9.69
C LEU A 87 -4.48 19.26 -10.94
N ALA A 88 -4.29 20.57 -10.77
CA ALA A 88 -4.33 21.54 -11.86
C ALA A 88 -2.94 21.94 -12.36
N ALA A 89 -2.78 22.05 -13.68
CA ALA A 89 -1.71 22.81 -14.31
C ALA A 89 -2.22 24.19 -14.72
N ARG A 90 -1.47 25.26 -14.42
CA ARG A 90 -1.82 26.63 -14.77
C ARG A 90 -0.65 27.35 -15.42
N ALA A 91 -0.94 28.21 -16.38
CA ALA A 91 0.00 29.22 -16.86
C ALA A 91 -0.14 30.47 -15.99
N GLU A 92 0.69 30.58 -14.97
CA GLU A 92 0.73 31.72 -14.06
C GLU A 92 2.17 31.97 -13.62
N GLN A 93 2.55 33.25 -13.51
CA GLN A 93 3.87 33.61 -13.02
C GLN A 93 3.88 33.62 -11.50
N VAL A 94 4.68 32.74 -10.90
CA VAL A 94 4.91 32.66 -9.46
C VAL A 94 6.41 32.48 -9.24
N ASP A 95 7.01 33.40 -8.49
CA ASP A 95 8.47 33.50 -8.36
C ASP A 95 9.15 33.46 -9.76
N SER A 96 10.12 32.57 -9.95
CA SER A 96 10.81 32.37 -11.24
C SER A 96 10.08 31.42 -12.20
N PHE A 97 8.94 30.85 -11.82
CA PHE A 97 8.21 29.85 -12.60
C PHE A 97 7.06 30.49 -13.39
N SER A 98 6.93 30.09 -14.66
CA SER A 98 5.83 30.53 -15.54
C SER A 98 4.63 29.57 -15.53
N TYR A 99 4.76 28.45 -14.83
CA TYR A 99 3.73 27.44 -14.68
C TYR A 99 3.67 26.97 -13.23
N THR A 100 2.49 26.49 -12.83
CA THR A 100 2.29 25.89 -11.51
C THR A 100 1.50 24.60 -11.65
N PHE A 101 1.80 23.63 -10.81
CA PHE A 101 1.29 22.26 -10.86
C PHE A 101 0.70 21.85 -9.51
N GLY A 102 -0.27 20.93 -9.54
CA GLY A 102 -0.78 20.25 -8.36
C GLY A 102 -0.03 18.94 -8.14
N ALA A 103 0.24 18.63 -6.87
CA ALA A 103 0.73 17.32 -6.45
C ALA A 103 0.25 17.04 -5.02
N VAL A 104 0.08 15.76 -4.70
CA VAL A 104 -0.19 15.30 -3.34
C VAL A 104 0.59 14.03 -3.01
N GLU A 105 0.90 13.86 -1.74
CA GLU A 105 1.47 12.66 -1.15
C GLU A 105 0.57 12.23 0.01
N SER A 106 0.22 10.93 0.11
CA SER A 106 -0.62 10.45 1.20
C SER A 106 0.11 10.52 2.54
N VAL A 107 -0.60 10.87 3.60
CA VAL A 107 -0.08 10.80 4.99
C VAL A 107 -0.26 9.41 5.60
N PHE A 108 -0.84 8.48 4.84
CA PHE A 108 -0.93 7.06 5.17
C PHE A 108 0.00 6.25 4.29
N ASP A 109 0.44 5.11 4.81
CA ASP A 109 1.17 4.11 4.07
C ASP A 109 0.23 3.06 3.50
N VAL A 110 0.38 2.75 2.21
CA VAL A 110 -0.21 1.55 1.61
C VAL A 110 0.67 0.35 1.93
N PRO A 111 0.15 -0.69 2.63
CA PRO A 111 0.95 -1.83 3.05
C PRO A 111 1.63 -2.55 1.88
N GLY A 112 2.90 -2.94 2.03
CA GLY A 112 3.67 -3.56 0.96
C GLY A 112 3.27 -5.02 0.65
N LEU A 113 3.07 -5.84 1.68
CA LEU A 113 2.86 -7.28 1.50
C LEU A 113 1.40 -7.64 1.23
N CYS A 114 1.18 -8.50 0.23
CA CYS A 114 -0.12 -9.09 -0.09
C CYS A 114 -1.18 -8.02 -0.42
N THR A 115 -0.79 -6.95 -1.11
CA THR A 115 -1.69 -5.85 -1.46
C THR A 115 -1.88 -5.71 -2.96
N TYR A 116 -3.04 -5.17 -3.31
CA TYR A 116 -3.31 -4.58 -4.62
C TYR A 116 -3.78 -3.15 -4.39
N VAL A 117 -3.24 -2.21 -5.17
CA VAL A 117 -3.66 -0.81 -5.16
C VAL A 117 -4.26 -0.50 -6.51
N GLU A 118 -5.36 0.25 -6.54
CA GLU A 118 -5.99 0.74 -7.75
C GLU A 118 -6.27 2.23 -7.60
N VAL A 119 -5.83 3.00 -8.59
CA VAL A 119 -6.17 4.41 -8.75
C VAL A 119 -7.04 4.53 -9.98
N ARG A 120 -8.23 5.10 -9.85
CA ARG A 120 -9.08 5.44 -11.00
C ARG A 120 -8.90 6.91 -11.33
N ALA A 121 -8.36 7.20 -12.50
CA ALA A 121 -8.04 8.57 -12.86
C ALA A 121 -8.15 8.82 -14.36
N LYS A 122 -8.34 10.09 -14.73
CA LYS A 122 -8.27 10.60 -16.10
C LYS A 122 -7.08 11.53 -16.20
N ALA A 123 -6.06 11.12 -16.95
CA ALA A 123 -4.84 11.88 -17.14
C ALA A 123 -5.12 13.29 -17.68
N LEU A 124 -4.22 14.22 -17.37
CA LEU A 124 -4.29 15.58 -17.89
C LEU A 124 -4.29 15.56 -19.44
N PRO A 125 -5.11 16.37 -20.12
CA PRO A 125 -5.20 16.37 -21.59
C PRO A 125 -3.83 16.47 -22.29
N SER A 126 -3.56 15.52 -23.20
CA SER A 126 -2.30 15.44 -23.95
C SER A 126 -1.88 16.74 -24.65
N ALA A 127 -2.85 17.53 -25.08
CA ALA A 127 -2.63 18.83 -25.72
C ALA A 127 -1.91 19.86 -24.81
N ALA A 128 -1.97 19.72 -23.49
CA ALA A 128 -1.35 20.65 -22.55
C ALA A 128 0.15 20.41 -22.34
N ARG A 129 0.65 19.21 -22.69
CA ARG A 129 2.07 18.81 -22.51
C ARG A 129 2.56 18.91 -21.06
N VAL A 130 1.76 18.41 -20.12
CA VAL A 130 2.13 18.20 -18.71
C VAL A 130 1.91 16.73 -18.40
N LEU A 131 2.88 16.08 -17.75
CA LEU A 131 2.80 14.65 -17.43
C LEU A 131 1.90 14.45 -16.21
N SER A 132 1.04 13.44 -16.22
CA SER A 132 0.35 12.95 -15.02
C SER A 132 1.10 11.73 -14.49
N ALA A 133 1.33 11.67 -13.18
CA ALA A 133 2.05 10.59 -12.53
C ALA A 133 1.22 9.97 -11.40
N ILE A 134 1.18 8.63 -11.37
CA ILE A 134 0.66 7.80 -10.28
C ILE A 134 1.80 6.91 -9.84
N TRP A 135 2.29 7.10 -8.62
CA TRP A 135 3.51 6.44 -8.17
C TRP A 135 3.52 6.29 -6.64
N MET A 136 4.53 5.59 -6.12
CA MET A 136 4.65 5.31 -4.70
C MET A 136 6.07 5.55 -4.21
N GLN A 137 6.23 6.42 -3.22
CA GLN A 137 7.47 6.69 -2.50
C GLN A 137 7.13 7.44 -1.20
N SER A 138 7.96 7.34 -0.15
CA SER A 138 7.71 8.01 1.13
C SER A 138 8.72 9.11 1.41
N SER A 139 8.23 10.32 1.68
CA SER A 139 8.99 11.43 2.23
C SER A 139 8.80 11.58 3.74
N ALA A 140 9.56 12.50 4.33
CA ALA A 140 9.37 12.88 5.73
C ALA A 140 8.07 13.67 5.99
N LEU A 141 7.32 14.07 4.94
CA LEU A 141 6.09 14.89 5.02
C LEU A 141 6.27 16.18 5.85
N ASP A 142 7.50 16.69 5.96
CA ASP A 142 7.86 17.89 6.72
C ASP A 142 8.09 19.12 5.82
N GLY A 143 7.83 18.98 4.52
CA GLY A 143 8.11 19.99 3.50
C GLY A 143 9.60 20.20 3.20
N GLY A 144 10.48 19.38 3.79
CA GLY A 144 11.91 19.37 3.55
C GLY A 144 12.32 18.48 2.37
N PRO A 145 13.57 18.58 1.88
CA PRO A 145 14.02 17.89 0.67
C PRO A 145 14.45 16.44 0.92
N SER A 146 13.80 15.74 1.85
CA SER A 146 14.27 14.45 2.35
C SER A 146 13.24 13.35 2.18
N LEU A 147 13.68 12.25 1.59
CA LEU A 147 12.98 10.97 1.68
C LEU A 147 12.99 10.47 3.12
N LEU A 148 12.09 9.54 3.42
CA LEU A 148 11.89 9.02 4.76
C LEU A 148 13.13 8.29 5.28
N THR A 149 13.73 8.79 6.35
CA THR A 149 14.88 8.15 7.00
C THR A 149 14.50 6.77 7.54
N GLY A 150 15.38 5.79 7.34
CA GLY A 150 15.13 4.41 7.72
C GLY A 150 14.30 3.64 6.70
N ALA A 151 13.81 4.28 5.62
CA ALA A 151 13.14 3.58 4.53
C ALA A 151 14.11 3.14 3.42
N GLU A 152 15.42 3.24 3.63
CA GLU A 152 16.45 2.82 2.68
C GLU A 152 16.23 1.34 2.24
N PRO A 153 16.37 1.02 0.94
CA PRO A 153 16.96 1.84 -0.11
C PRO A 153 15.97 2.78 -0.81
N ASN A 154 14.86 3.16 -0.16
CA ASN A 154 13.82 4.05 -0.70
C ASN A 154 13.33 3.62 -2.08
N PRO A 155 12.66 2.45 -2.19
CA PRO A 155 11.97 2.06 -3.41
C PRO A 155 10.88 3.03 -3.82
N GLU A 156 10.84 3.23 -5.13
CA GLU A 156 9.88 3.99 -5.90
C GLU A 156 9.22 3.07 -6.94
N LEU A 157 7.90 3.11 -7.01
CA LEU A 157 7.11 2.41 -8.00
C LEU A 157 6.32 3.41 -8.83
N ASP A 158 6.69 3.58 -10.10
CA ASP A 158 5.91 4.38 -11.03
C ASP A 158 4.87 3.48 -11.68
N VAL A 159 3.63 3.59 -11.20
CA VAL A 159 2.52 2.79 -11.71
C VAL A 159 2.08 3.33 -13.06
N GLU A 160 2.02 4.65 -13.21
CA GLU A 160 1.78 5.30 -14.49
C GLU A 160 2.50 6.65 -14.57
N GLU A 161 3.23 6.85 -15.67
CA GLU A 161 3.73 8.16 -16.11
C GLU A 161 3.34 8.41 -17.56
N THR A 162 2.62 9.51 -17.85
CA THR A 162 2.06 9.76 -19.19
C THR A 162 3.09 10.31 -20.19
N PHE A 163 4.24 9.66 -20.35
CA PHE A 163 5.23 9.97 -21.40
C PHE A 163 4.70 9.73 -22.80
N ASP A 164 3.83 8.72 -22.94
CA ASP A 164 3.10 8.39 -24.16
C ASP A 164 1.65 8.10 -23.77
N TYR A 165 0.72 8.96 -24.22
CA TYR A 165 -0.71 8.88 -23.87
C TYR A 165 -1.42 7.65 -24.45
N THR A 166 -0.73 6.84 -25.27
CA THR A 166 -1.25 5.58 -25.80
C THR A 166 -0.69 4.35 -25.10
N LYS A 167 0.07 4.57 -24.02
CA LYS A 167 0.69 3.52 -23.21
C LYS A 167 0.56 3.82 -21.73
N MET A 168 0.52 2.76 -20.93
CA MET A 168 0.82 2.83 -19.51
C MET A 168 2.33 2.67 -19.34
N ASN A 169 3.05 3.70 -18.89
CA ASN A 169 4.50 3.66 -18.70
C ASN A 169 4.80 3.41 -17.23
N ILE A 170 5.39 2.25 -16.97
CA ILE A 170 5.70 1.73 -15.65
C ILE A 170 7.21 1.76 -15.47
N ALA A 171 7.68 2.14 -14.29
CA ALA A 171 9.10 2.07 -13.93
C ALA A 171 9.31 1.72 -12.46
N THR A 172 10.52 1.26 -12.13
CA THR A 172 10.90 0.88 -10.77
C THR A 172 12.30 1.38 -10.43
N HIS A 173 12.39 2.04 -9.28
CA HIS A 173 13.62 2.67 -8.82
C HIS A 173 13.92 2.40 -7.36
N VAL A 174 15.19 2.50 -6.98
CA VAL A 174 15.60 2.66 -5.59
C VAL A 174 16.57 3.82 -5.47
N TRP A 175 16.52 4.49 -4.33
CA TRP A 175 17.32 5.65 -3.96
C TRP A 175 18.08 5.40 -2.64
N PRO A 176 19.14 4.58 -2.65
CA PRO A 176 19.83 4.14 -1.44
C PRO A 176 20.32 5.31 -0.57
N ASP A 177 20.92 6.34 -1.19
CA ASP A 177 21.45 7.50 -0.48
C ASP A 177 20.67 8.79 -0.82
N ASN A 178 19.44 8.67 -1.33
CA ASN A 178 18.58 9.81 -1.72
C ASN A 178 19.26 10.77 -2.72
N THR A 179 20.10 10.24 -3.62
CA THR A 179 20.82 11.02 -4.63
C THR A 179 20.81 10.33 -5.99
N GLU A 180 20.83 11.11 -7.05
CA GLU A 180 21.01 10.65 -8.43
C GLU A 180 22.26 9.78 -8.62
N VAL A 181 23.32 10.02 -7.83
CA VAL A 181 24.57 9.26 -7.91
C VAL A 181 24.37 7.79 -7.54
N THR A 182 23.44 7.52 -6.63
CA THR A 182 23.17 6.17 -6.12
C THR A 182 21.86 5.58 -6.65
N HIS A 183 21.10 6.36 -7.42
CA HIS A 183 19.89 5.94 -8.11
C HIS A 183 20.13 4.66 -8.89
N ARG A 184 19.26 3.67 -8.70
CA ARG A 184 19.27 2.45 -9.51
C ARG A 184 17.90 2.28 -10.14
N ARG A 185 17.91 1.99 -11.43
CA ARG A 185 16.73 1.72 -12.25
C ARG A 185 16.72 0.24 -12.60
N PHE A 186 15.63 -0.46 -12.32
CA PHE A 186 15.56 -1.91 -12.56
C PHE A 186 14.77 -2.30 -13.80
N GLY A 187 14.20 -1.33 -14.50
CA GLY A 187 13.51 -1.52 -15.76
C GLY A 187 12.29 -0.61 -15.85
N GLY A 188 11.75 -0.52 -17.05
CA GLY A 188 10.46 0.09 -17.30
C GLY A 188 9.72 -0.68 -18.40
N HIS A 189 8.40 -0.59 -18.38
CA HIS A 189 7.53 -1.24 -19.33
C HIS A 189 6.51 -0.24 -19.87
N ALA A 190 6.40 -0.15 -21.19
CA ALA A 190 5.45 0.74 -21.85
C ALA A 190 4.35 -0.11 -22.49
N TYR A 191 3.31 -0.40 -21.70
CA TYR A 191 2.21 -1.27 -22.10
C TYR A 191 1.24 -0.52 -23.03
N PRO A 192 1.01 -0.99 -24.27
CA PRO A 192 0.08 -0.33 -25.18
C PRO A 192 -1.38 -0.50 -24.71
N VAL A 193 -2.06 0.61 -24.44
CA VAL A 193 -3.45 0.61 -23.92
C VAL A 193 -4.51 0.71 -25.02
N GLY A 194 -4.10 1.02 -26.26
CA GLY A 194 -5.00 1.10 -27.43
C GLY A 194 -5.93 2.32 -27.46
N VAL A 195 -5.87 3.19 -26.44
CA VAL A 195 -6.66 4.42 -26.30
C VAL A 195 -5.77 5.59 -25.92
N ASP A 196 -6.29 6.82 -26.01
CA ASP A 196 -5.65 8.01 -25.42
C ASP A 196 -6.14 8.14 -23.97
N ILE A 197 -5.27 7.83 -23.02
CA ILE A 197 -5.59 7.75 -21.57
C ILE A 197 -6.04 9.08 -20.95
N SER A 198 -5.91 10.20 -21.68
CA SER A 198 -6.41 11.50 -21.22
C SER A 198 -7.87 11.77 -21.60
N ARG A 199 -8.51 10.88 -22.36
CA ARG A 199 -9.89 11.07 -22.86
C ARG A 199 -10.97 10.55 -21.93
N ASP A 200 -10.66 9.58 -21.07
CA ASP A 200 -11.60 8.99 -20.13
C ASP A 200 -10.87 8.53 -18.86
N TYR A 201 -11.64 8.13 -17.85
CA TYR A 201 -11.10 7.51 -16.65
C TYR A 201 -10.74 6.07 -16.90
N HIS A 202 -9.55 5.70 -16.45
CA HIS A 202 -9.03 4.34 -16.47
C HIS A 202 -8.60 3.94 -15.06
N THR A 203 -8.47 2.64 -14.82
CA THR A 203 -7.86 2.14 -13.58
C THR A 203 -6.41 1.74 -13.80
N TYR A 204 -5.54 2.19 -12.89
CA TYR A 204 -4.13 1.89 -12.86
C TYR A 204 -3.86 1.17 -11.56
N GLY A 205 -3.32 -0.04 -11.62
CA GLY A 205 -3.12 -0.83 -10.41
C GLY A 205 -1.79 -1.54 -10.33
N VAL A 206 -1.39 -1.82 -9.10
CA VAL A 206 -0.18 -2.60 -8.78
C VAL A 206 -0.48 -3.58 -7.66
N GLU A 207 -0.20 -4.86 -7.92
CA GLU A 207 -0.21 -5.94 -6.94
C GLU A 207 1.22 -6.23 -6.49
N ARG A 208 1.38 -6.36 -5.18
CA ARG A 208 2.62 -6.69 -4.50
C ARG A 208 2.41 -7.96 -3.68
N ARG A 209 2.82 -9.09 -4.23
CA ARG A 209 2.56 -10.40 -3.62
C ARG A 209 3.53 -11.47 -4.11
N ASP A 210 3.88 -12.39 -3.22
CA ASP A 210 4.69 -13.59 -3.51
C ASP A 210 6.04 -13.29 -4.16
N GLY A 211 6.68 -12.17 -3.78
CA GLY A 211 7.97 -11.78 -4.35
C GLY A 211 7.87 -11.17 -5.75
N GLN A 212 6.67 -10.81 -6.20
CA GLN A 212 6.40 -10.29 -7.54
C GLN A 212 5.68 -8.94 -7.50
N LEU A 213 5.89 -8.17 -8.57
CA LEU A 213 5.10 -7.00 -8.92
C LEU A 213 4.24 -7.35 -10.13
N ARG A 214 2.94 -7.02 -10.08
CA ARG A 214 2.04 -7.11 -11.24
C ARG A 214 1.32 -5.79 -11.41
N PHE A 215 1.43 -5.20 -12.59
CA PHE A 215 0.79 -3.94 -12.94
C PHE A 215 -0.41 -4.21 -13.82
N TYR A 216 -1.47 -3.43 -13.64
CA TYR A 216 -2.74 -3.62 -14.31
C TYR A 216 -3.25 -2.30 -14.89
N PHE A 217 -3.75 -2.35 -16.12
CA PHE A 217 -4.48 -1.26 -16.76
C PHE A 217 -5.92 -1.71 -17.00
N ASP A 218 -6.90 -0.99 -16.49
CA ASP A 218 -8.32 -1.38 -16.49
C ASP A 218 -8.53 -2.82 -16.00
N ARG A 219 -7.76 -3.19 -14.95
CA ARG A 219 -7.68 -4.53 -14.34
C ARG A 219 -7.13 -5.66 -15.23
N HIS A 220 -6.68 -5.36 -16.43
CA HIS A 220 -5.95 -6.30 -17.27
C HIS A 220 -4.45 -6.26 -16.94
N LEU A 221 -3.79 -7.42 -16.77
CA LEU A 221 -2.35 -7.47 -16.51
C LEU A 221 -1.59 -6.81 -17.65
N ALA A 222 -0.95 -5.69 -17.31
CA ALA A 222 -0.08 -4.93 -18.19
C ALA A 222 1.35 -5.47 -18.14
N TRP A 223 1.83 -5.82 -16.93
CA TRP A 223 3.20 -6.31 -16.74
C TRP A 223 3.33 -7.13 -15.46
N GLU A 224 3.97 -8.30 -15.53
CA GLU A 224 4.42 -9.07 -14.36
C GLU A 224 5.94 -9.10 -14.35
N THR A 225 6.54 -8.86 -13.18
CA THR A 225 7.99 -8.87 -13.03
C THR A 225 8.43 -9.28 -11.63
N LYS A 226 9.59 -9.94 -11.59
CA LYS A 226 10.35 -10.07 -10.36
C LYS A 226 11.16 -8.78 -10.18
N PRO A 227 10.98 -8.04 -9.07
CA PRO A 227 11.66 -6.77 -8.89
C PRO A 227 13.18 -6.97 -8.75
N GLY A 228 13.94 -6.01 -9.28
CA GLY A 228 15.41 -6.03 -9.19
C GLY A 228 15.95 -5.80 -7.78
N ASP A 229 15.13 -5.22 -6.88
CA ASP A 229 15.37 -5.14 -5.45
C ASP A 229 14.14 -5.64 -4.68
N PRO A 230 14.29 -6.54 -3.70
CA PRO A 230 13.16 -7.06 -2.93
C PRO A 230 12.36 -5.99 -2.20
N SER A 231 12.95 -4.84 -1.85
CA SER A 231 12.25 -3.74 -1.16
C SER A 231 11.02 -3.23 -1.92
N LEU A 232 11.08 -3.26 -3.26
CA LEU A 232 10.02 -2.77 -4.16
C LEU A 232 8.66 -3.45 -3.97
N TRP A 233 8.65 -4.75 -3.65
CA TRP A 233 7.38 -5.48 -3.49
C TRP A 233 6.97 -5.66 -2.02
N ARG A 234 7.86 -5.39 -1.05
CA ARG A 234 7.60 -5.71 0.37
C ARG A 234 7.38 -4.51 1.27
N MET A 235 8.00 -3.37 0.96
CA MET A 235 7.92 -2.19 1.85
C MET A 235 6.63 -1.42 1.64
N SER A 236 6.07 -0.88 2.73
CA SER A 236 4.94 0.05 2.66
C SER A 236 5.37 1.39 2.11
N ARG A 237 4.53 2.06 1.33
CA ARG A 237 4.86 3.36 0.73
C ARG A 237 3.67 4.30 0.73
N HIS A 238 3.94 5.60 0.78
CA HIS A 238 2.91 6.60 0.48
C HIS A 238 2.51 6.49 -1.00
N MET A 239 1.27 6.83 -1.28
CA MET A 239 0.80 7.09 -2.64
C MET A 239 1.17 8.53 -3.01
N VAL A 240 1.68 8.71 -4.23
CA VAL A 240 2.02 10.01 -4.78
C VAL A 240 1.26 10.21 -6.09
N LEU A 241 0.59 11.35 -6.19
CA LEU A 241 -0.17 11.76 -7.38
C LEU A 241 0.33 13.15 -7.77
N SER A 242 0.93 13.29 -8.95
CA SER A 242 1.57 14.56 -9.32
C SER A 242 1.41 14.91 -10.79
N LEU A 243 1.56 16.21 -11.07
CA LEU A 243 1.76 16.74 -12.40
C LEU A 243 3.23 17.13 -12.61
N GLU A 244 3.88 16.57 -13.62
CA GLU A 244 5.33 16.70 -13.82
C GLU A 244 5.67 17.42 -15.15
N GLY A 245 6.76 18.17 -15.15
CA GLY A 245 7.24 18.98 -16.28
C GLY A 245 8.10 18.22 -17.30
N HIS A 246 7.99 16.89 -17.37
CA HIS A 246 8.90 16.04 -18.15
C HIS A 246 8.65 16.01 -19.66
N LEU A 247 7.50 16.53 -20.14
CA LEU A 247 7.14 16.61 -21.58
C LEU A 247 7.66 17.87 -22.30
N GLY A 248 8.50 18.65 -21.61
CA GLY A 248 8.99 19.95 -22.07
C GLY A 248 8.06 21.10 -21.71
N ALA A 249 8.08 22.18 -22.50
CA ALA A 249 7.28 23.36 -22.22
C ALA A 249 5.77 23.10 -22.38
N PRO A 250 4.94 23.42 -21.35
CA PRO A 250 3.49 23.35 -21.45
C PRO A 250 2.91 24.25 -22.55
N VAL A 251 1.72 23.91 -23.03
CA VAL A 251 1.02 24.71 -24.05
C VAL A 251 0.08 25.70 -23.38
N VAL A 252 0.50 26.97 -23.26
CA VAL A 252 -0.20 28.04 -22.52
C VAL A 252 -1.71 28.12 -22.82
N HIS A 253 -2.11 28.11 -24.10
CA HIS A 253 -3.53 28.25 -24.48
C HIS A 253 -4.38 26.99 -24.23
N ARG A 254 -3.75 25.91 -23.73
CA ARG A 254 -4.42 24.68 -23.26
C ARG A 254 -4.50 24.62 -21.74
N LEU A 255 -4.01 25.64 -21.03
CA LEU A 255 -4.10 25.78 -19.59
C LEU A 255 -5.15 26.84 -19.21
N PRO A 256 -5.84 26.70 -18.05
CA PRO A 256 -5.68 25.61 -17.07
C PRO A 256 -6.24 24.27 -17.57
N ALA A 257 -5.65 23.18 -17.08
CA ALA A 257 -6.10 21.80 -17.31
C ALA A 257 -5.91 20.98 -16.03
N SER A 258 -6.61 19.85 -15.88
CA SER A 258 -6.55 19.03 -14.68
C SER A 258 -6.27 17.55 -14.97
N PHE A 259 -5.52 16.94 -14.06
CA PHE A 259 -5.48 15.50 -13.82
C PHE A 259 -6.50 15.20 -12.73
N ASP A 260 -7.51 14.40 -13.06
CA ASP A 260 -8.66 14.16 -12.19
C ASP A 260 -8.64 12.71 -11.69
N ILE A 261 -8.76 12.53 -10.37
CA ILE A 261 -8.70 11.23 -9.70
C ILE A 261 -10.02 10.99 -8.98
N ASP A 262 -10.66 9.87 -9.31
CA ASP A 262 -11.94 9.43 -8.76
C ASP A 262 -11.77 8.71 -7.43
N TYR A 263 -10.81 7.79 -7.34
CA TYR A 263 -10.48 7.14 -6.08
C TYR A 263 -9.05 6.60 -6.06
N VAL A 264 -8.55 6.39 -4.84
CA VAL A 264 -7.42 5.51 -4.52
C VAL A 264 -7.95 4.44 -3.58
N ARG A 265 -7.83 3.17 -3.98
CA ARG A 265 -8.27 2.03 -3.16
C ARG A 265 -7.14 1.04 -3.02
N ALA A 266 -7.09 0.38 -1.87
CA ALA A 266 -6.18 -0.72 -1.64
C ALA A 266 -6.94 -1.94 -1.12
N TRP A 267 -6.49 -3.12 -1.49
CA TRP A 267 -7.05 -4.39 -1.06
C TRP A 267 -5.96 -5.29 -0.50
N TYR A 268 -6.35 -6.13 0.44
CA TYR A 268 -5.53 -7.20 0.98
C TYR A 268 -5.93 -8.53 0.36
N ALA A 269 -4.93 -9.31 -0.05
CA ALA A 269 -5.16 -10.65 -0.57
C ALA A 269 -5.81 -11.53 0.51
N PRO A 270 -6.55 -12.58 0.11
CA PRO A 270 -7.16 -13.51 1.04
C PRO A 270 -6.14 -14.05 2.06
N ASN A 271 -6.29 -13.64 3.32
CA ASN A 271 -5.54 -14.11 4.46
C ASN A 271 -6.52 -14.24 5.64
N PRO A 272 -6.71 -15.45 6.21
CA PRO A 272 -7.63 -15.61 7.34
C PRO A 272 -7.32 -14.61 8.45
N ALA A 273 -8.28 -13.76 8.79
CA ALA A 273 -8.10 -12.77 9.84
C ALA A 273 -7.85 -13.46 11.20
N LEU A 274 -7.07 -12.81 12.05
CA LEU A 274 -7.01 -13.16 13.47
C LEU A 274 -7.99 -12.25 14.21
N GLU A 275 -8.84 -12.84 15.04
CA GLU A 275 -9.71 -12.04 15.92
C GLU A 275 -8.87 -11.21 16.89
N PRO A 276 -9.23 -9.94 17.15
CA PRO A 276 -8.62 -9.17 18.21
C PRO A 276 -8.77 -9.85 19.57
N GLY A 277 -7.77 -9.73 20.44
CA GLY A 277 -7.83 -10.31 21.77
C GLY A 277 -6.46 -10.55 22.38
N ASP A 278 -6.45 -11.23 23.53
CA ASP A 278 -5.22 -11.52 24.25
C ASP A 278 -4.66 -12.90 23.89
N TYR A 279 -3.41 -12.92 23.41
CA TYR A 279 -2.73 -14.10 22.92
C TYR A 279 -1.39 -14.37 23.61
N ARG A 280 -0.99 -15.64 23.58
CA ARG A 280 0.39 -16.09 23.76
C ARG A 280 0.93 -16.55 22.41
N LEU A 281 2.13 -16.09 22.05
CA LEU A 281 2.81 -16.48 20.83
C LEU A 281 3.89 -17.48 21.19
N THR A 282 3.75 -18.73 20.74
CA THR A 282 4.68 -19.83 21.03
C THR A 282 5.52 -20.16 19.80
N SER A 283 6.84 -20.16 19.95
CA SER A 283 7.80 -20.58 18.91
C SER A 283 7.81 -22.10 18.74
N ALA A 284 8.44 -22.57 17.66
CA ALA A 284 8.53 -24.00 17.34
C ALA A 284 9.21 -24.86 18.43
N ASP A 285 10.08 -24.26 19.25
CA ASP A 285 10.76 -24.92 20.37
C ASP A 285 9.96 -24.87 21.69
N GLY A 286 8.73 -24.36 21.66
CA GLY A 286 7.82 -24.31 22.81
C GLY A 286 8.01 -23.12 23.74
N ARG A 287 8.94 -22.21 23.45
CA ARG A 287 9.11 -20.95 24.22
C ARG A 287 8.13 -19.88 23.73
N PHE A 288 7.95 -18.84 24.54
CA PHE A 288 7.02 -17.75 24.26
C PHE A 288 7.75 -16.48 23.84
N LEU A 289 7.18 -15.75 22.87
CA LEU A 289 7.58 -14.37 22.59
C LEU A 289 7.34 -13.52 23.83
N ALA A 290 8.40 -12.96 24.38
CA ALA A 290 8.38 -12.06 25.53
C ALA A 290 9.41 -10.94 25.30
N PHE A 291 9.68 -10.15 26.33
CA PHE A 291 10.73 -9.15 26.30
C PHE A 291 11.37 -8.98 27.67
N HIS A 292 12.59 -8.46 27.69
CA HIS A 292 13.32 -8.06 28.89
C HIS A 292 14.01 -6.73 28.61
N ASP A 293 13.79 -5.72 29.46
CA ASP A 293 14.35 -4.37 29.32
C ASP A 293 14.18 -3.77 27.91
N GLY A 294 12.98 -3.98 27.33
CA GLY A 294 12.62 -3.49 26.00
C GLY A 294 13.16 -4.31 24.83
N VAL A 295 13.93 -5.37 25.09
CA VAL A 295 14.47 -6.27 24.06
C VAL A 295 13.59 -7.51 23.94
N PRO A 296 12.95 -7.77 22.78
CA PRO A 296 12.17 -8.98 22.57
C PRO A 296 13.06 -10.24 22.53
N THR A 297 12.55 -11.30 23.14
CA THR A 297 13.30 -12.54 23.40
C THR A 297 12.35 -13.74 23.54
N LEU A 298 12.92 -14.95 23.61
CA LEU A 298 12.17 -16.16 23.90
C LEU A 298 12.32 -16.58 25.36
N GLN A 299 11.19 -16.77 26.05
CA GLN A 299 11.15 -17.17 27.46
C GLN A 299 10.32 -18.44 27.68
N ALA A 300 10.63 -19.18 28.74
CA ALA A 300 9.84 -20.34 29.15
C ALA A 300 8.49 -19.93 29.78
N GLN A 301 8.44 -18.75 30.43
CA GLN A 301 7.22 -18.22 31.01
C GLN A 301 6.40 -17.49 29.93
N PRO A 302 5.06 -17.66 29.91
CA PRO A 302 4.24 -17.01 28.91
C PRO A 302 4.09 -15.51 29.17
N GLN A 303 4.21 -14.72 28.11
CA GLN A 303 3.83 -13.31 28.06
C GLN A 303 2.51 -13.18 27.31
N THR A 304 1.58 -12.42 27.86
CA THR A 304 0.34 -12.06 27.18
C THR A 304 0.55 -10.82 26.31
N TRP A 305 0.03 -10.88 25.09
CA TRP A 305 -0.02 -9.81 24.11
C TRP A 305 -1.48 -9.54 23.73
N CYS A 306 -1.95 -8.31 23.98
CA CYS A 306 -3.16 -7.77 23.39
C CYS A 306 -2.88 -7.50 21.91
N VAL A 307 -3.61 -8.20 21.05
CA VAL A 307 -3.53 -8.10 19.59
C VAL A 307 -4.73 -7.32 19.10
N VAL A 308 -4.46 -6.22 18.41
CA VAL A 308 -5.48 -5.36 17.81
C VAL A 308 -5.28 -5.37 16.30
N ARG A 309 -6.38 -5.61 15.58
CA ARG A 309 -6.43 -5.51 14.12
C ARG A 309 -6.81 -4.09 13.71
N HIS A 310 -6.20 -3.60 12.63
CA HIS A 310 -6.44 -2.28 12.07
C HIS A 310 -7.13 -2.37 10.71
N ASP A 311 -7.61 -1.24 10.21
CA ASP A 311 -8.42 -1.18 8.99
C ASP A 311 -7.60 -1.48 7.72
N ASP A 312 -6.28 -1.36 7.78
CA ASP A 312 -5.33 -1.78 6.75
C ASP A 312 -4.98 -3.28 6.79
N CYS A 313 -5.73 -4.06 7.56
CA CYS A 313 -5.53 -5.50 7.81
C CYS A 313 -4.20 -5.86 8.50
N THR A 314 -3.45 -4.88 9.02
CA THR A 314 -2.29 -5.13 9.88
C THR A 314 -2.69 -5.19 11.35
N TYR A 315 -1.73 -5.55 12.21
CA TYR A 315 -1.96 -5.78 13.63
C TYR A 315 -0.91 -5.06 14.47
N SER A 316 -1.33 -4.55 15.63
CA SER A 316 -0.41 -4.14 16.69
C SER A 316 -0.44 -5.16 17.82
N LEU A 317 0.71 -5.42 18.42
CA LEU A 317 0.86 -6.29 19.57
C LEU A 317 1.36 -5.47 20.74
N SER A 318 0.60 -5.41 21.83
CA SER A 318 1.00 -4.71 23.05
C SER A 318 0.80 -5.56 24.29
N THR A 319 1.59 -5.33 25.33
CA THR A 319 1.34 -5.94 26.64
C THR A 319 0.13 -5.28 27.31
N PRO A 320 -0.50 -5.93 28.31
CA PRO A 320 -1.54 -5.27 29.13
C PRO A 320 -1.06 -3.98 29.82
N GLY A 321 0.26 -3.84 30.03
CA GLY A 321 0.89 -2.63 30.55
C GLY A 321 1.17 -1.54 29.50
N GLY A 322 0.76 -1.74 28.24
CA GLY A 322 0.87 -0.74 27.17
C GLY A 322 2.22 -0.70 26.45
N ALA A 323 3.12 -1.66 26.69
CA ALA A 323 4.37 -1.76 25.93
C ALA A 323 4.10 -2.40 24.56
N VAL A 324 4.53 -1.76 23.47
CA VAL A 324 4.19 -2.13 22.08
C VAL A 324 5.39 -2.80 21.41
N LEU A 325 5.15 -3.91 20.70
CA LEU A 325 6.13 -4.53 19.80
C LEU A 325 6.19 -3.75 18.49
N GLY A 326 7.38 -3.32 18.12
CA GLY A 326 7.60 -2.55 16.89
C GLY A 326 9.04 -2.60 16.44
N LEU A 327 9.38 -1.68 15.55
CA LEU A 327 10.73 -1.43 15.05
C LEU A 327 11.22 -0.06 15.51
N ASP A 328 12.49 0.00 15.89
CA ASP A 328 13.25 1.24 15.86
C ASP A 328 13.98 1.28 14.51
N ALA A 329 13.89 2.42 13.82
CA ALA A 329 14.48 2.63 12.52
C ALA A 329 15.52 3.76 12.58
N GLU A 330 16.73 3.43 12.13
CA GLU A 330 17.81 4.37 11.85
C GLU A 330 18.24 4.19 10.39
N VAL A 331 19.09 5.08 9.88
CA VAL A 331 19.58 5.00 8.49
C VAL A 331 20.15 3.61 8.21
N GLY A 332 19.51 2.88 7.29
CA GLY A 332 19.93 1.55 6.86
C GLY A 332 19.91 0.45 7.93
N LYS A 333 19.26 0.67 9.09
CA LYS A 333 19.19 -0.31 10.17
C LYS A 333 17.82 -0.31 10.86
N HIS A 334 17.30 -1.51 11.10
CA HIS A 334 16.09 -1.76 11.86
C HIS A 334 16.37 -2.71 13.01
N GLU A 335 15.72 -2.48 14.15
CA GLU A 335 15.80 -3.38 15.30
C GLU A 335 14.40 -3.67 15.84
N VAL A 336 14.10 -4.94 16.11
CA VAL A 336 12.84 -5.33 16.76
C VAL A 336 12.94 -5.05 18.24
N VAL A 337 11.98 -4.30 18.75
CA VAL A 337 12.06 -3.71 20.09
C VAL A 337 10.68 -3.66 20.74
N VAL A 338 10.61 -3.49 22.06
CA VAL A 338 9.35 -3.36 22.83
C VAL A 338 9.40 -2.15 23.77
N GLY A 339 8.38 -1.28 23.76
CA GLY A 339 8.43 -0.04 24.57
C GLY A 339 7.13 0.76 24.62
N SER A 340 7.04 1.69 25.56
CA SER A 340 5.89 2.60 25.72
C SER A 340 6.02 3.83 24.79
N GLY A 341 4.94 4.24 24.14
CA GLY A 341 4.90 5.50 23.39
C GLY A 341 5.86 5.56 22.19
N ARG A 342 6.00 4.43 21.48
CA ARG A 342 6.89 4.29 20.32
C ARG A 342 6.57 5.31 19.24
N ARG A 343 7.63 5.89 18.64
CA ARG A 343 7.52 6.75 17.48
C ARG A 343 6.93 5.97 16.31
N THR A 344 6.09 6.66 15.56
CA THR A 344 5.66 6.26 14.22
C THR A 344 6.59 6.92 13.20
N THR A 345 6.44 6.57 11.92
CA THR A 345 7.09 7.38 10.88
C THR A 345 6.31 8.69 10.68
N SER A 346 6.57 9.41 9.59
CA SER A 346 5.70 10.50 9.13
C SER A 346 4.29 10.02 8.78
N ASP A 347 4.09 8.72 8.61
CA ASP A 347 2.79 8.10 8.43
C ASP A 347 1.91 8.19 9.69
N THR A 348 0.65 8.55 9.48
CA THR A 348 -0.38 8.69 10.53
C THR A 348 -0.87 7.36 11.11
N GLU A 349 -0.59 6.24 10.42
CA GLU A 349 -1.05 4.89 10.78
C GLU A 349 -0.05 4.11 11.66
N GLY A 350 1.17 4.62 11.82
CA GLY A 350 2.19 4.06 12.67
C GLY A 350 2.86 2.79 12.17
N SER A 351 3.31 2.79 10.91
CA SER A 351 3.93 1.63 10.24
C SER A 351 5.02 0.89 11.03
N LEU A 352 5.83 1.58 11.84
CA LEU A 352 6.86 0.94 12.67
C LEU A 352 6.32 0.02 13.77
N ASN A 353 5.05 0.18 14.17
CA ASN A 353 4.44 -0.57 15.26
C ASN A 353 3.35 -1.54 14.77
N ARG A 354 3.35 -1.82 13.46
CA ARG A 354 2.32 -2.60 12.77
C ARG A 354 2.96 -3.81 12.10
N TRP A 355 2.21 -4.91 12.11
CA TRP A 355 2.66 -6.21 11.64
C TRP A 355 1.62 -6.86 10.74
N HIS A 356 2.06 -7.42 9.61
CA HIS A 356 1.28 -8.42 8.88
C HIS A 356 1.36 -9.75 9.62
N LEU A 357 0.20 -10.34 9.92
CA LEU A 357 0.07 -11.67 10.50
C LEU A 357 -0.39 -12.66 9.42
N LEU A 358 0.58 -13.22 8.68
CA LEU A 358 0.32 -14.11 7.54
C LEU A 358 0.12 -15.55 8.03
N ALA A 359 -0.94 -16.21 7.55
CA ALA A 359 -1.17 -17.61 7.88
C ALA A 359 -0.08 -18.52 7.30
N ASN A 360 0.44 -19.45 8.12
CA ASN A 360 1.39 -20.47 7.70
C ASN A 360 1.09 -21.80 8.42
N GLY A 361 0.42 -22.71 7.74
CA GLY A 361 -0.10 -23.94 8.34
C GLY A 361 -1.08 -23.62 9.48
N ALA A 362 -0.82 -24.18 10.66
CA ALA A 362 -1.60 -23.90 11.87
C ALA A 362 -1.13 -22.65 12.64
N GLY A 363 -0.01 -22.04 12.23
CA GLY A 363 0.57 -20.87 12.87
C GLY A 363 0.52 -19.62 12.00
N ARG A 364 1.25 -18.60 12.41
CA ARG A 364 1.40 -17.34 11.66
C ARG A 364 2.82 -16.83 11.68
N THR A 365 3.23 -16.15 10.61
CA THR A 365 4.45 -15.35 10.58
C THR A 365 4.11 -13.89 10.87
N LEU A 366 5.04 -13.18 11.51
CA LEU A 366 4.95 -11.74 11.80
C LEU A 366 5.89 -11.02 10.84
N HIS A 367 5.37 -10.12 10.00
CA HIS A 367 6.19 -9.28 9.12
C HIS A 367 5.93 -7.82 9.41
N SER A 368 6.98 -7.00 9.47
CA SER A 368 6.84 -5.56 9.67
C SER A 368 5.99 -4.95 8.56
N LYS A 369 5.05 -4.06 8.88
CA LYS A 369 4.36 -3.25 7.86
C LYS A 369 5.38 -2.35 7.15
N PHE A 370 6.26 -1.69 7.90
CA PHE A 370 7.21 -0.73 7.34
C PHE A 370 8.18 -1.35 6.34
N THR A 371 8.87 -2.42 6.74
CA THR A 371 9.90 -3.06 5.90
C THR A 371 9.35 -4.24 5.10
N GLY A 372 8.29 -4.91 5.55
CA GLY A 372 7.87 -6.20 4.99
C GLY A 372 8.76 -7.39 5.36
N LEU A 373 9.80 -7.21 6.19
CA LEU A 373 10.66 -8.31 6.63
C LEU A 373 10.04 -9.06 7.81
N PRO A 374 10.28 -10.38 7.93
CA PRO A 374 9.71 -11.17 9.01
C PRO A 374 10.48 -10.98 10.31
N ILE A 375 9.81 -11.29 11.41
CA ILE A 375 10.48 -11.65 12.67
C ILE A 375 11.07 -13.05 12.54
N VAL A 376 12.33 -13.20 12.96
CA VAL A 376 13.06 -14.47 13.03
C VAL A 376 13.61 -14.71 14.43
N VAL A 377 13.92 -15.97 14.74
CA VAL A 377 14.56 -16.36 16.01
C VAL A 377 16.00 -16.77 15.70
N ALA A 378 16.96 -16.01 16.19
CA ALA A 378 18.40 -16.29 16.06
C ALA A 378 19.05 -16.22 17.44
N ASP A 379 19.73 -17.30 17.86
CA ASP A 379 20.40 -17.38 19.17
C ASP A 379 19.51 -16.99 20.37
N SER A 380 18.24 -17.42 20.35
CA SER A 380 17.19 -17.05 21.32
C SER A 380 16.81 -15.56 21.37
N ARG A 381 17.36 -14.75 20.46
CA ARG A 381 16.92 -13.37 20.23
C ARG A 381 15.84 -13.35 19.16
N VAL A 382 14.94 -12.39 19.31
CA VAL A 382 13.89 -12.10 18.33
C VAL A 382 14.36 -10.88 17.56
N VAL A 383 14.62 -11.04 16.26
CA VAL A 383 15.20 -10.00 15.41
C VAL A 383 14.43 -9.92 14.09
N GLU A 384 14.66 -8.87 13.31
CA GLU A 384 14.15 -8.79 11.95
C GLU A 384 15.05 -9.61 11.02
N GLY A 385 14.45 -10.44 10.18
CA GLY A 385 15.15 -11.28 9.22
C GLY A 385 15.60 -10.49 7.98
N SER A 386 16.49 -11.09 7.20
CA SER A 386 16.95 -10.53 5.92
C SER A 386 16.13 -10.98 4.70
N ASP A 387 15.34 -12.04 4.85
CA ASP A 387 14.49 -12.60 3.81
C ASP A 387 13.22 -13.23 4.41
N LEU A 388 12.23 -13.54 3.58
CA LEU A 388 10.98 -14.15 4.04
C LEU A 388 11.10 -15.64 4.39
N ALA A 389 12.09 -16.35 3.83
CA ALA A 389 12.18 -17.81 3.93
C ALA A 389 12.55 -18.27 5.35
N THR A 390 13.12 -17.36 6.14
CA THR A 390 13.57 -17.60 7.51
C THR A 390 12.55 -17.21 8.58
N ALA A 391 11.34 -16.79 8.17
CA ALA A 391 10.31 -16.31 9.09
C ALA A 391 9.98 -17.32 10.21
N ALA A 392 9.98 -16.84 11.45
CA ALA A 392 9.53 -17.64 12.58
C ALA A 392 8.01 -17.86 12.49
N VAL A 393 7.58 -19.11 12.65
CA VAL A 393 6.16 -19.47 12.73
C VAL A 393 5.74 -19.53 14.19
N TRP A 394 4.70 -18.79 14.52
CA TRP A 394 4.15 -18.65 15.87
C TRP A 394 2.82 -19.36 15.97
N THR A 395 2.65 -20.15 17.02
CA THR A 395 1.32 -20.64 17.42
C THR A 395 0.68 -19.60 18.32
N LEU A 396 -0.50 -19.10 17.95
CA LEU A 396 -1.24 -18.10 18.71
C LEU A 396 -2.34 -18.78 19.52
N THR A 397 -2.20 -18.76 20.85
CA THR A 397 -3.22 -19.33 21.77
C THR A 397 -3.90 -18.21 22.54
N THR A 398 -5.23 -18.19 22.53
CA THR A 398 -6.00 -17.20 23.31
C THR A 398 -5.77 -17.41 24.81
N THR A 399 -5.75 -16.30 25.57
CA THR A 399 -5.57 -16.34 27.03
C THR A 399 -6.89 -16.37 27.80
N ILE A 400 -8.02 -16.20 27.12
CA ILE A 400 -9.35 -16.48 27.69
C ILE A 400 -9.37 -17.97 28.06
N PRO A 401 -9.70 -18.35 29.31
CA PRO A 401 -9.82 -19.74 29.68
C PRO A 401 -10.89 -20.38 28.79
N SER A 402 -10.64 -21.62 28.33
CA SER A 402 -11.72 -22.47 27.82
C SER A 402 -12.94 -22.34 28.74
N PRO A 403 -14.17 -22.23 28.21
CA PRO A 403 -15.35 -22.22 29.06
C PRO A 403 -15.29 -23.46 29.95
N LEU A 404 -15.33 -23.25 31.27
CA LEU A 404 -15.40 -24.32 32.26
C LEU A 404 -16.44 -25.34 31.78
N PRO A 405 -16.17 -26.66 31.85
CA PRO A 405 -17.21 -27.65 31.58
C PRO A 405 -18.39 -27.34 32.49
N GLY A 406 -19.53 -27.01 31.88
CA GLY A 406 -20.75 -26.66 32.61
C GLY A 406 -21.12 -27.76 33.60
N PRO A 407 -21.78 -27.41 34.72
CA PRO A 407 -22.13 -28.39 35.74
C PRO A 407 -22.97 -29.49 35.09
N SER A 408 -22.54 -30.74 35.32
CA SER A 408 -23.21 -31.95 34.89
C SER A 408 -24.71 -31.83 35.18
N ALA A 409 -25.54 -32.06 34.16
CA ALA A 409 -26.99 -32.09 34.30
C ALA A 409 -27.38 -33.18 35.31
N THR A 410 -27.61 -32.78 36.55
CA THR A 410 -28.40 -33.56 37.49
C THR A 410 -29.85 -33.49 37.04
N SER A 411 -30.35 -34.65 36.66
CA SER A 411 -31.73 -34.93 36.35
C SER A 411 -32.65 -34.50 37.49
N ILE A 412 -33.63 -33.65 37.17
CA ILE A 412 -34.83 -33.45 37.99
C ILE A 412 -36.05 -33.80 37.13
N PRO A 413 -37.05 -34.53 37.67
CA PRO A 413 -38.08 -35.18 36.87
C PRO A 413 -39.16 -34.20 36.40
N VAL A 414 -39.63 -34.43 35.18
CA VAL A 414 -40.78 -33.78 34.56
C VAL A 414 -42.08 -34.13 35.32
N PRO A 415 -42.89 -33.14 35.74
CA PRO A 415 -44.30 -33.37 36.03
C PRO A 415 -45.11 -33.18 34.74
N SER A 416 -45.91 -34.20 34.44
CA SER A 416 -46.89 -34.28 33.37
C SER A 416 -47.96 -33.18 33.41
N THR A 417 -48.19 -32.51 32.29
CA THR A 417 -49.40 -31.70 32.06
C THR A 417 -50.43 -32.50 31.27
N PRO A 418 -51.72 -32.54 31.68
CA PRO A 418 -52.78 -33.10 30.85
C PRO A 418 -53.28 -32.10 29.80
N ALA A 419 -53.92 -32.65 28.77
CA ALA A 419 -54.25 -32.03 27.51
C ALA A 419 -55.54 -31.18 27.50
N ARG A 420 -55.58 -30.32 26.47
CA ARG A 420 -56.73 -29.80 25.67
C ARG A 420 -57.74 -28.87 26.34
N SER A 421 -57.88 -27.67 25.76
CA SER A 421 -59.12 -27.33 25.03
C SER A 421 -58.87 -26.24 23.97
N THR A 422 -59.63 -26.34 22.89
CA THR A 422 -59.64 -25.54 21.67
C THR A 422 -60.65 -24.39 21.78
N SER A 423 -60.37 -23.22 21.20
CA SER A 423 -61.35 -22.47 20.40
C SER A 423 -60.68 -21.35 19.60
N ALA A 424 -61.29 -21.01 18.47
CA ALA A 424 -60.78 -20.17 17.42
C ALA A 424 -61.47 -18.79 17.38
N ALA A 425 -60.86 -17.91 16.59
CA ALA A 425 -61.44 -16.87 15.73
C ALA A 425 -61.43 -15.38 16.17
N ALA A 426 -60.88 -14.61 15.22
CA ALA A 426 -61.35 -13.33 14.65
C ALA A 426 -60.97 -11.98 15.30
N ASP A 427 -60.33 -11.18 14.43
CA ASP A 427 -60.51 -9.74 14.16
C ASP A 427 -60.53 -8.71 15.30
N ALA A 428 -59.60 -7.75 15.21
CA ALA A 428 -59.91 -6.35 14.87
C ALA A 428 -58.74 -5.41 15.23
N ALA A 429 -58.36 -4.54 14.29
CA ALA A 429 -57.59 -3.32 14.56
C ALA A 429 -58.41 -2.33 15.41
N PRO A 430 -57.76 -1.38 16.10
CA PRO A 430 -58.11 0.01 15.82
C PRO A 430 -56.95 1.04 15.93
N SER A 431 -56.91 1.91 14.91
CA SER A 431 -56.76 3.38 14.92
C SER A 431 -55.78 4.13 15.84
N ARG A 432 -54.96 4.97 15.18
CA ARG A 432 -54.36 6.24 15.66
C ARG A 432 -55.42 7.22 16.23
N PRO A 433 -54.98 8.14 17.12
CA PRO A 433 -54.86 9.58 16.79
C PRO A 433 -53.54 10.15 17.37
N GLY A 434 -52.96 11.29 17.00
CA GLY A 434 -53.35 12.50 16.28
C GLY A 434 -52.43 13.61 16.83
N LEU A 435 -51.71 14.32 15.95
CA LEU A 435 -50.83 15.46 16.25
C LEU A 435 -51.62 16.66 16.84
N PRO A 436 -50.90 17.65 17.39
CA PRO A 436 -51.10 18.99 16.85
C PRO A 436 -49.80 19.73 16.53
N ARG A 437 -49.87 20.46 15.41
CA ARG A 437 -48.94 21.50 14.94
C ARG A 437 -49.25 22.84 15.63
N THR A 438 -48.23 23.67 15.83
CA THR A 438 -48.36 25.14 15.88
C THR A 438 -47.06 25.81 15.40
N PRO A 439 -47.10 27.06 14.88
CA PRO A 439 -46.21 27.57 13.85
C PRO A 439 -45.24 28.70 14.27
N LEU A 440 -44.30 28.97 13.35
CA LEU A 440 -43.35 30.09 13.10
C LEU A 440 -43.53 31.43 13.86
N PRO A 441 -42.45 32.26 13.91
CA PRO A 441 -42.37 33.35 12.92
C PRO A 441 -40.99 33.57 12.28
N ARG A 442 -41.04 34.22 11.11
CA ARG A 442 -39.95 34.81 10.30
C ARG A 442 -39.52 36.18 10.84
N THR A 443 -38.22 36.48 10.69
CA THR A 443 -37.59 37.78 10.35
C THR A 443 -36.21 37.42 9.77
N GLY A 444 -35.64 37.91 8.67
CA GLY A 444 -35.86 39.11 7.88
C GLY A 444 -34.71 40.10 8.09
N VAL A 445 -33.57 39.92 7.41
CA VAL A 445 -32.74 40.86 6.59
C VAL A 445 -31.66 40.01 5.91
#